data_AF-X1IUM0-F1
#
_entry.id   AF-X1IUM0-F1
#
_cell.length_a   1.000
_cell.length_b   1.000
_cell.length_c   1.000
_cell.angle_alpha   90.00
_cell.angle_beta   90.00
_cell.angle_gamma   90.00
#
_symmetry.space_group_name_H-M   'P 1'
#
loop_
_entity.id
_entity.type
_entity.pdbx_description
1 polymer ?
#
loop_
_entity_poly.entity_id
_entity_poly.type
_entity_poly.pdbx_seq_one_letter_code
_entity_poly.pdbx_strand_id
1 'polypeptide(L)'
;IRTQQDVRWIPMEAWDACDEAFEEAELEGLACFAGLDMSSTRDISAFVAVFRKDGKVYVVPRFWVPKDNAIKRERSDKIPYLTWANQGLIKMAAGNVIDYDVVRADINEFGKRFNIKEIGIDRWNTAQLTTQLAGDGFEVVPFGQGFASMSAPSKELERLIIEGGLRHGGHPVLRSMASVIAVKLDEVENIKPSKKSSTERIDGVVALIMAIGRMIVSPEEQASVYETRGVLVV
;
A
#
# COMPACT_ATOMS: atom_id res chain seq x y z
N ILE A 1 14.48 12.49 -28.40
CA ILE A 1 13.40 11.82 -27.64
C ILE A 1 14.09 10.98 -26.58
N ARG A 2 14.14 11.46 -25.32
CA ARG A 2 14.78 10.73 -24.21
C ARG A 2 13.78 9.67 -23.76
N THR A 3 14.02 8.41 -24.09
CA THR A 3 13.16 7.30 -23.66
C THR A 3 13.27 7.18 -22.14
N GLN A 4 12.18 7.43 -21.41
CA GLN A 4 12.13 7.14 -19.97
C GLN A 4 12.39 5.64 -19.77
N GLN A 5 13.45 5.29 -19.04
CA GLN A 5 13.82 3.90 -18.78
C GLN A 5 13.34 3.49 -17.39
N ASP A 6 12.65 2.36 -17.30
CA ASP A 6 12.23 1.76 -16.03
C ASP A 6 13.43 1.08 -15.34
N VAL A 7 13.80 1.57 -14.15
CA VAL A 7 14.88 1.01 -13.33
C VAL A 7 14.29 0.25 -12.15
N ARG A 8 14.88 -0.91 -11.80
CA ARG A 8 14.46 -1.67 -10.60
C ARG A 8 14.68 -0.78 -9.38
N TRP A 9 13.65 -0.60 -8.57
CA TRP A 9 13.65 0.49 -7.59
C TRP A 9 14.15 0.07 -6.22
N ILE A 10 13.56 -0.97 -5.63
CA ILE A 10 13.81 -1.35 -4.23
C ILE A 10 14.99 -2.32 -4.15
N PRO A 11 16.07 -2.00 -3.38
CA PRO A 11 17.09 -2.98 -3.03
C PRO A 11 16.50 -4.04 -2.11
N MET A 12 16.42 -5.30 -2.57
CA MET A 12 15.73 -6.34 -1.81
C MET A 12 16.39 -6.68 -0.48
N GLU A 13 17.70 -6.48 -0.34
CA GLU A 13 18.39 -6.65 0.95
C GLU A 13 17.88 -5.64 2.00
N ALA A 14 17.68 -4.39 1.61
CA ALA A 14 17.13 -3.36 2.50
C ALA A 14 15.65 -3.59 2.82
N TRP A 15 14.87 -4.06 1.83
CA TRP A 15 13.49 -4.48 2.05
C TRP A 15 13.43 -5.64 3.05
N ASP A 16 14.20 -6.70 2.81
CA ASP A 16 14.20 -7.88 3.66
C ASP A 16 14.68 -7.57 5.09
N ALA A 17 15.53 -6.57 5.29
CA ALA A 17 15.91 -6.09 6.63
C ALA A 17 14.76 -5.40 7.40
N CYS A 18 13.62 -5.12 6.76
CA CYS A 18 12.42 -4.53 7.37
C CYS A 18 11.34 -5.59 7.71
N ASP A 19 11.70 -6.88 7.72
CA ASP A 19 10.78 -8.01 7.84
C ASP A 19 10.37 -8.39 9.27
N GLU A 20 10.84 -7.66 10.28
CA GLU A 20 10.55 -7.92 11.69
C GLU A 20 9.04 -8.14 11.93
N ALA A 21 8.72 -9.31 12.47
CA ALA A 21 7.35 -9.75 12.73
C ALA A 21 6.76 -8.98 13.93
N PHE A 22 5.44 -8.76 13.87
CA PHE A 22 4.68 -8.10 14.92
C PHE A 22 3.25 -8.64 14.92
N GLU A 23 2.57 -8.55 16.07
CA GLU A 23 1.15 -8.89 16.16
C GLU A 23 0.29 -7.65 15.84
N GLU A 24 -0.70 -7.78 14.96
CA GLU A 24 -1.58 -6.65 14.61
C GLU A 24 -2.32 -6.07 15.84
N ALA A 25 -2.53 -6.88 16.88
CA ALA A 25 -3.14 -6.44 18.14
C ALA A 25 -2.32 -5.34 18.84
N GLU A 26 -1.01 -5.27 18.62
CA GLU A 26 -0.13 -4.21 19.16
C GLU A 26 -0.39 -2.84 18.53
N LEU A 27 -1.14 -2.80 17.43
CA LEU A 27 -1.49 -1.57 16.70
C LEU A 27 -2.91 -1.09 17.03
N GLU A 28 -3.69 -1.85 17.81
CA GLU A 28 -5.04 -1.45 18.22
C GLU A 28 -4.98 -0.18 19.10
N GLY A 29 -5.92 0.74 18.86
CA GLY A 29 -5.94 2.06 19.49
C GLY A 29 -5.04 3.12 18.85
N LEU A 30 -4.11 2.73 17.98
CA LEU A 30 -3.33 3.69 17.18
C LEU A 30 -4.13 4.19 15.98
N ALA A 31 -3.86 5.44 15.59
CA ALA A 31 -4.31 5.98 14.33
C ALA A 31 -3.58 5.31 13.15
N CYS A 32 -4.30 5.06 12.06
CA CYS A 32 -3.70 4.59 10.83
C CYS A 32 -4.20 5.34 9.61
N PHE A 33 -3.39 5.29 8.57
CA PHE A 33 -3.71 5.80 7.25
C PHE A 33 -3.68 4.65 6.27
N ALA A 34 -4.59 4.63 5.31
CA ALA A 34 -4.67 3.53 4.37
C ALA A 34 -4.60 3.99 2.93
N GLY A 35 -4.15 3.09 2.06
CA GLY A 35 -4.25 3.21 0.61
C GLY A 35 -5.05 2.03 0.08
N LEU A 36 -5.92 2.31 -0.88
CA LEU A 36 -6.77 1.33 -1.56
C LEU A 36 -6.52 1.41 -3.07
N ASP A 37 -5.87 0.37 -3.62
CA ASP A 37 -5.65 0.18 -5.04
C ASP A 37 -6.59 -0.90 -5.58
N MET A 38 -7.58 -0.48 -6.36
CA MET A 38 -8.62 -1.36 -6.89
C MET A 38 -8.32 -1.72 -8.33
N SER A 39 -8.25 -3.02 -8.62
CA SER A 39 -8.22 -3.46 -10.01
C SER A 39 -9.57 -3.17 -10.67
N SER A 40 -9.53 -2.47 -11.80
CA SER A 40 -10.69 -2.32 -12.70
C SER A 40 -11.00 -3.60 -13.49
N THR A 41 -10.19 -4.66 -13.33
CA THR A 41 -10.28 -5.89 -14.12
C THR A 41 -10.17 -7.15 -13.24
N ARG A 42 -9.46 -8.16 -13.75
CA ARG A 42 -9.32 -9.51 -13.23
C ARG A 42 -8.12 -9.65 -12.27
N ASP A 43 -7.49 -8.53 -11.91
CA ASP A 43 -6.20 -8.50 -11.19
C ASP A 43 -6.42 -8.48 -9.67
N ILE A 44 -5.31 -8.50 -8.93
CA ILE A 44 -5.30 -8.34 -7.48
C ILE A 44 -5.71 -6.91 -7.12
N SER A 45 -6.51 -6.74 -6.06
CA SER A 45 -6.72 -5.43 -5.43
C SER A 45 -6.06 -5.44 -4.06
N ALA A 46 -5.65 -4.27 -3.58
CA ALA A 46 -4.88 -4.14 -2.35
C ALA A 46 -5.41 -2.99 -1.47
N PHE A 47 -5.53 -3.27 -0.18
CA PHE A 47 -5.72 -2.28 0.87
C PHE A 47 -4.52 -2.39 1.80
N VAL A 48 -3.83 -1.30 2.06
CA VAL A 48 -2.67 -1.30 2.95
C VAL A 48 -2.84 -0.19 3.96
N ALA A 49 -2.89 -0.55 5.24
CA ALA A 49 -2.89 0.38 6.35
C ALA A 49 -1.46 0.56 6.88
N VAL A 50 -1.10 1.79 7.23
CA VAL A 50 0.16 2.14 7.88
C VAL A 50 -0.07 2.80 9.22
N PHE A 51 0.74 2.43 10.20
CA PHE A 51 0.67 2.89 11.58
C PHE A 51 2.04 3.43 11.99
N ARG A 52 2.09 4.57 12.67
CA ARG A 52 3.32 5.03 13.32
C ARG A 52 3.38 4.51 14.76
N LYS A 53 4.49 3.87 15.10
CA LYS A 53 4.76 3.38 16.45
C LYS A 53 6.28 3.34 16.65
N ASP A 54 6.76 3.89 17.76
CA ASP A 54 8.19 3.86 18.15
C ASP A 54 9.15 4.39 17.06
N GLY A 55 8.74 5.43 16.33
CA GLY A 55 9.54 6.01 15.24
C GLY A 55 9.64 5.13 13.97
N LYS A 56 8.84 4.06 13.90
CA LYS A 56 8.73 3.15 12.75
C LYS A 56 7.34 3.22 12.13
N VAL A 57 7.27 2.75 10.88
CA VAL A 57 6.02 2.63 10.12
C VAL A 57 5.68 1.16 9.95
N TYR A 58 4.62 0.71 10.62
CA TYR A 58 4.10 -0.66 10.55
C TYR A 58 3.09 -0.79 9.42
N VAL A 59 3.16 -1.89 8.68
CA VAL A 59 2.40 -2.11 7.44
C VAL A 59 1.48 -3.32 7.60
N VAL A 60 0.19 -3.09 7.46
CA VAL A 60 -0.84 -4.13 7.54
C VAL A 60 -1.58 -4.23 6.20
N PRO A 61 -1.23 -5.20 5.34
CA PRO A 61 -1.87 -5.34 4.04
C PRO A 61 -3.08 -6.30 4.08
N ARG A 62 -4.02 -6.08 3.16
CA ARG A 62 -5.14 -6.95 2.81
C ARG A 62 -5.24 -7.00 1.30
N PHE A 63 -5.50 -8.19 0.76
CA PHE A 63 -5.48 -8.44 -0.67
C PHE A 63 -6.69 -9.24 -1.12
N TRP A 64 -7.19 -8.94 -2.32
CA TRP A 64 -8.30 -9.66 -2.93
C TRP A 64 -7.95 -10.06 -4.36
N VAL A 65 -8.40 -11.24 -4.78
CA VAL A 65 -8.30 -11.70 -6.17
C VAL A 65 -9.59 -12.40 -6.60
N PRO A 66 -10.09 -12.23 -7.84
CA PRO A 66 -11.22 -13.02 -8.32
C PRO A 66 -10.82 -14.49 -8.47
N LYS A 67 -11.55 -15.40 -7.83
CA LYS A 67 -11.26 -16.84 -7.74
C LYS A 67 -11.07 -17.49 -9.11
N ASP A 68 -11.99 -17.22 -10.04
CA ASP A 68 -12.00 -17.85 -11.37
C ASP A 68 -10.79 -17.45 -12.21
N ASN A 69 -10.23 -16.26 -11.92
CA ASN A 69 -9.07 -15.74 -12.61
C ASN A 69 -7.77 -16.16 -11.93
N ALA A 70 -7.75 -16.29 -10.60
CA ALA A 70 -6.56 -16.69 -9.85
C ALA A 70 -5.99 -18.02 -10.36
N ILE A 71 -6.85 -19.01 -10.61
CA ILE A 71 -6.47 -20.33 -11.13
C ILE A 71 -5.85 -20.22 -12.54
N LYS A 72 -6.49 -19.45 -13.43
CA LYS A 72 -6.01 -19.27 -14.80
C LYS A 72 -4.68 -18.50 -14.83
N ARG A 73 -4.55 -17.52 -13.94
CA ARG A 73 -3.42 -16.59 -13.89
C ARG A 73 -2.21 -17.12 -13.16
N GLU A 74 -2.37 -18.01 -12.19
CA GLU A 74 -1.21 -18.67 -11.59
C GLU A 74 -0.34 -19.36 -12.66
N ARG A 75 -0.97 -19.91 -13.71
CA ARG A 75 -0.27 -20.49 -14.85
C ARG A 75 0.42 -19.46 -15.76
N SER A 76 -0.21 -18.31 -16.02
CA SER A 76 0.33 -17.29 -16.95
C SER A 76 1.33 -16.35 -16.27
N ASP A 77 0.99 -15.87 -15.08
CA ASP A 77 1.72 -14.83 -14.36
C ASP A 77 2.84 -15.43 -13.51
N LYS A 78 2.80 -16.76 -13.26
CA LYS A 78 3.70 -17.48 -12.35
C LYS A 78 3.66 -16.92 -10.92
N ILE A 79 2.53 -16.35 -10.54
CA ILE A 79 2.25 -15.82 -9.20
C ILE A 79 1.45 -16.87 -8.43
N PRO A 80 1.88 -17.29 -7.23
CA PRO A 80 1.29 -18.42 -6.51
C PRO A 80 0.02 -18.01 -5.72
N TYR A 81 -0.99 -17.50 -6.43
CA TYR A 81 -2.22 -17.01 -5.81
C TYR A 81 -2.92 -18.08 -4.97
N LEU A 82 -2.95 -19.34 -5.41
CA LEU A 82 -3.63 -20.40 -4.65
C LEU A 82 -2.90 -20.71 -3.35
N THR A 83 -1.57 -20.73 -3.39
CA THR A 83 -0.74 -20.90 -2.19
C THR A 83 -0.99 -19.78 -1.20
N TRP A 84 -0.97 -18.52 -1.65
CA TRP A 84 -1.23 -17.37 -0.79
C TRP A 84 -2.65 -17.39 -0.21
N ALA A 85 -3.64 -17.83 -0.99
CA ALA A 85 -5.02 -17.94 -0.50
C ALA A 85 -5.16 -19.03 0.56
N ASN A 86 -4.52 -20.20 0.36
CA ASN A 86 -4.49 -21.28 1.36
C ASN A 86 -3.76 -20.88 2.64
N GLN A 87 -2.81 -19.95 2.56
CA GLN A 87 -2.11 -19.36 3.70
C GLN A 87 -2.89 -18.21 4.36
N GLY A 88 -4.04 -17.81 3.81
CA GLY A 88 -4.82 -16.67 4.31
C GLY A 88 -4.23 -15.29 3.99
N LEU A 89 -3.19 -15.22 3.15
CA LEU A 89 -2.52 -13.96 2.78
C LEU A 89 -3.29 -13.13 1.74
N ILE A 90 -4.14 -13.79 0.96
CA ILE A 90 -5.06 -13.14 0.01
C ILE A 90 -6.45 -13.77 0.13
N LYS A 91 -7.49 -12.97 -0.05
CA LYS A 91 -8.88 -13.44 -0.10
C LYS A 91 -9.30 -13.68 -1.55
N MET A 92 -9.85 -14.87 -1.83
CA MET A 92 -10.45 -15.16 -3.13
C MET A 92 -11.91 -14.72 -3.14
N ALA A 93 -12.22 -13.65 -3.86
CA ALA A 93 -13.59 -13.20 -4.10
C ALA A 93 -14.26 -14.10 -5.16
N ALA A 94 -15.53 -14.44 -4.98
CA ALA A 94 -16.25 -15.27 -5.94
C ALA A 94 -16.43 -14.56 -7.29
N GLY A 95 -16.41 -15.33 -8.38
CA GLY A 95 -16.64 -14.83 -9.74
C GLY A 95 -15.40 -14.31 -10.45
N ASN A 96 -15.65 -13.51 -11.51
CA ASN A 96 -14.63 -13.05 -12.47
C ASN A 96 -14.12 -11.63 -12.23
N VAL A 97 -14.72 -10.88 -11.31
CA VAL A 97 -14.33 -9.53 -10.90
C VAL A 97 -14.48 -9.46 -9.38
N ILE A 98 -13.68 -8.64 -8.70
CA ILE A 98 -13.83 -8.40 -7.26
C ILE A 98 -15.06 -7.53 -7.05
N ASP A 99 -16.05 -8.07 -6.33
CA ASP A 99 -17.20 -7.31 -5.88
C ASP A 99 -16.77 -6.26 -4.85
N TYR A 100 -17.16 -5.01 -5.07
CA TYR A 100 -16.87 -3.89 -4.18
C TYR A 100 -17.49 -4.09 -2.81
N ASP A 101 -18.61 -4.81 -2.70
CA ASP A 101 -19.24 -5.09 -1.41
C ASP A 101 -18.37 -6.02 -0.54
N VAL A 102 -17.59 -6.92 -1.14
CA VAL A 102 -16.63 -7.77 -0.40
C VAL A 102 -15.50 -6.93 0.18
N VAL A 103 -14.95 -6.02 -0.62
CA VAL A 103 -13.87 -5.11 -0.18
C VAL A 103 -14.39 -4.15 0.88
N ARG A 104 -15.57 -3.55 0.66
CA ARG A 104 -16.25 -2.67 1.61
C ARG A 104 -16.47 -3.37 2.95
N ALA A 105 -16.98 -4.59 2.94
CA ALA A 105 -17.24 -5.34 4.17
C ALA A 105 -15.95 -5.61 4.97
N ASP A 106 -14.86 -5.98 4.29
CA ASP A 106 -13.58 -6.23 4.94
C ASP A 106 -12.93 -4.94 5.49
N ILE A 107 -13.07 -3.81 4.79
CA ILE A 107 -12.61 -2.50 5.28
C ILE A 107 -13.44 -2.06 6.50
N ASN A 108 -14.75 -2.28 6.49
CA ASN A 108 -15.60 -2.00 7.66
C ASN A 108 -15.18 -2.86 8.86
N GLU A 109 -14.90 -4.15 8.65
CA GLU A 109 -14.43 -5.02 9.73
C GLU A 109 -13.06 -4.58 10.25
N PHE A 110 -12.15 -4.16 9.37
CA PHE A 110 -10.88 -3.57 9.75
C PHE A 110 -11.06 -2.29 10.59
N GLY A 111 -11.97 -1.41 10.16
CA GLY A 111 -12.28 -0.14 10.84
C GLY A 111 -12.96 -0.30 12.21
N LYS A 112 -13.55 -1.47 12.50
CA LYS A 112 -14.02 -1.78 13.86
C LYS A 112 -12.88 -2.01 14.85
N ARG A 113 -11.72 -2.46 14.36
CA ARG A 113 -10.53 -2.77 15.18
C ARG A 113 -9.54 -1.62 15.21
N PHE A 114 -9.40 -0.87 14.12
CA PHE A 114 -8.39 0.16 13.95
C PHE A 114 -9.00 1.52 13.63
N ASN A 115 -8.34 2.58 14.11
CA ASN A 115 -8.76 3.96 13.87
C ASN A 115 -8.23 4.47 12.53
N ILE A 116 -8.94 4.17 11.44
CA ILE A 116 -8.58 4.64 10.11
C ILE A 116 -8.92 6.13 9.99
N LYS A 117 -7.88 6.97 9.94
CA LYS A 117 -8.01 8.41 9.76
C LYS A 117 -8.42 8.78 8.34
N GLU A 118 -7.71 8.23 7.35
CA GLU A 118 -7.99 8.50 5.95
C GLU A 118 -7.67 7.29 5.08
N ILE A 119 -8.45 7.12 4.01
CA ILE A 119 -8.22 6.11 2.97
C ILE A 119 -7.93 6.83 1.64
N GLY A 120 -6.67 6.81 1.20
CA GLY A 120 -6.28 7.24 -0.14
C GLY A 120 -6.74 6.23 -1.18
N ILE A 121 -7.50 6.64 -2.18
CA ILE A 121 -8.00 5.75 -3.24
C ILE A 121 -7.72 6.34 -4.62
N ASP A 122 -7.32 5.51 -5.59
CA ASP A 122 -7.19 6.00 -6.96
C ASP A 122 -8.53 6.56 -7.46
N ARG A 123 -8.49 7.71 -8.13
CA ARG A 123 -9.68 8.48 -8.52
C ARG A 123 -10.45 7.82 -9.65
N TRP A 124 -9.82 6.92 -10.38
CA TRP A 124 -10.37 6.30 -11.57
C TRP A 124 -11.15 5.03 -11.21
N ASN A 125 -12.38 4.89 -11.73
CA ASN A 125 -13.24 3.71 -11.61
C ASN A 125 -13.69 3.28 -10.20
N THR A 126 -13.46 4.09 -9.15
CA THR A 126 -13.79 3.75 -7.76
C THR A 126 -14.93 4.59 -7.15
N ALA A 127 -15.57 5.45 -7.93
CA ALA A 127 -16.54 6.44 -7.44
C ALA A 127 -17.67 5.83 -6.57
N GLN A 128 -18.19 4.66 -6.95
CA GLN A 128 -19.21 3.96 -6.18
C GLN A 128 -18.67 3.52 -4.81
N LEU A 129 -17.53 2.83 -4.79
CA LEU A 129 -16.92 2.35 -3.54
C LEU A 129 -16.51 3.51 -2.62
N THR A 130 -15.98 4.60 -3.19
CA THR A 130 -15.70 5.85 -2.46
C THR A 130 -16.95 6.38 -1.76
N THR A 131 -18.08 6.46 -2.47
CA THR A 131 -19.35 6.94 -1.90
C THR A 131 -19.86 5.99 -0.81
N GLN A 132 -19.75 4.68 -1.03
CA GLN A 132 -20.20 3.65 -0.09
C GLN A 132 -19.40 3.68 1.22
N LEU A 133 -18.06 3.79 1.15
CA LEU A 133 -17.18 3.89 2.30
C LEU A 133 -17.34 5.22 3.05
N ALA A 134 -17.53 6.33 2.33
CA ALA A 134 -17.87 7.60 2.96
C ALA A 134 -19.20 7.54 3.71
N GLY A 135 -20.20 6.84 3.14
CA GLY A 135 -21.47 6.56 3.80
C GLY A 135 -21.36 5.67 5.04
N ASP A 136 -20.30 4.86 5.13
CA ASP A 136 -19.99 4.05 6.32
C ASP A 136 -19.21 4.84 7.40
N GLY A 137 -18.84 6.09 7.13
CA GLY A 137 -18.14 6.96 8.07
C GLY A 137 -16.62 7.03 7.88
N PHE A 138 -16.07 6.46 6.79
CA PHE A 138 -14.65 6.62 6.47
C PHE A 138 -14.37 7.95 5.74
N GLU A 139 -13.28 8.61 6.10
CA GLU A 139 -12.74 9.71 5.29
C GLU A 139 -11.96 9.14 4.09
N VAL A 140 -12.57 9.18 2.91
CA VAL A 140 -11.96 8.67 1.67
C VAL A 140 -11.45 9.82 0.83
N VAL A 141 -10.15 9.81 0.53
CA VAL A 141 -9.47 10.91 -0.16
C VAL A 141 -9.01 10.50 -1.55
N PRO A 142 -9.46 11.17 -2.62
CA PRO A 142 -9.01 10.89 -3.98
C PRO A 142 -7.49 11.11 -4.15
N PHE A 143 -6.76 10.05 -4.49
CA PHE A 143 -5.31 10.05 -4.65
C PHE A 143 -4.92 9.89 -6.12
N GLY A 144 -4.05 10.76 -6.65
CA GLY A 144 -3.58 10.64 -8.03
C GLY A 144 -2.40 9.67 -8.14
N GLN A 145 -2.42 8.73 -9.09
CA GLN A 145 -1.26 7.85 -9.34
C GLN A 145 -0.21 8.46 -10.31
N GLY A 146 -0.26 9.79 -10.52
CA GLY A 146 0.72 10.54 -11.33
C GLY A 146 1.93 11.02 -10.51
N PHE A 147 2.96 11.55 -11.19
CA PHE A 147 4.19 12.05 -10.57
C PHE A 147 3.93 13.05 -9.43
N ALA A 148 3.00 13.99 -9.62
CA ALA A 148 2.69 15.05 -8.65
C ALA A 148 2.26 14.52 -7.27
N SER A 149 1.61 13.37 -7.23
CA SER A 149 1.08 12.78 -6.00
C SER A 149 1.91 11.59 -5.51
N MET A 150 2.55 10.84 -6.41
CA MET A 150 3.31 9.63 -6.06
C MET A 150 4.76 9.94 -5.65
N SER A 151 5.38 11.01 -6.17
CA SER A 151 6.82 11.25 -5.98
C SER A 151 7.24 11.38 -4.53
N ALA A 152 6.59 12.26 -3.75
CA ALA A 152 6.91 12.45 -2.35
C ALA A 152 6.74 11.17 -1.49
N PRO A 153 5.60 10.46 -1.52
CA PRO A 153 5.45 9.24 -0.74
C PRO A 153 6.27 8.06 -1.25
N SER A 154 6.57 7.99 -2.56
CA SER A 154 7.53 7.00 -3.06
C SER A 154 8.92 7.25 -2.48
N LYS A 155 9.42 8.49 -2.52
CA LYS A 155 10.73 8.84 -1.93
C LYS A 155 10.76 8.56 -0.42
N GLU A 156 9.66 8.81 0.29
CA GLU A 156 9.55 8.49 1.71
C GLU A 156 9.56 6.97 1.97
N LEU A 157 8.85 6.18 1.16
CA LEU A 157 8.93 4.72 1.25
C LEU A 157 10.36 4.21 1.06
N GLU A 158 11.06 4.72 0.05
CA GLU A 158 12.47 4.36 -0.22
C GLU A 158 13.37 4.72 0.98
N ARG A 159 13.20 5.92 1.54
CA ARG A 159 13.92 6.35 2.75
C ARG A 159 13.65 5.42 3.94
N LEU A 160 12.38 5.11 4.21
CA LEU A 160 11.97 4.21 5.29
C LEU A 160 12.56 2.81 5.12
N ILE A 161 12.65 2.29 3.90
CA ILE A 161 13.28 0.99 3.63
C ILE A 161 14.78 1.04 3.91
N ILE A 162 15.49 2.03 3.34
CA ILE A 162 16.96 2.15 3.46
C ILE A 162 17.39 2.36 4.92
N GLU A 163 16.62 3.13 5.69
CA GLU A 163 16.92 3.40 7.10
C GLU A 163 16.40 2.31 8.07
N GLY A 164 15.76 1.24 7.55
CA GLY A 164 15.12 0.23 8.39
C GLY A 164 13.98 0.80 9.23
N GLY A 165 13.33 1.88 8.77
CA GLY A 165 12.19 2.57 9.36
C GLY A 165 10.85 1.88 9.11
N LEU A 166 10.78 0.95 8.15
CA LEU A 166 9.57 0.19 7.82
C LEU A 166 9.50 -1.11 8.65
N ARG A 167 8.27 -1.57 8.93
CA ARG A 167 7.96 -2.86 9.57
C ARG A 167 6.82 -3.54 8.80
N HIS A 168 7.15 -4.49 7.95
CA HIS A 168 6.16 -5.16 7.09
C HIS A 168 5.98 -6.66 7.38
N GLY A 169 6.58 -7.18 8.46
CA GLY A 169 6.38 -8.55 8.95
C GLY A 169 6.67 -9.65 7.92
N GLY A 170 7.58 -9.38 6.97
CA GLY A 170 7.92 -10.33 5.91
C GLY A 170 6.78 -10.73 4.97
N HIS A 171 5.69 -9.95 4.84
CA HIS A 171 4.48 -10.38 4.12
C HIS A 171 4.79 -10.84 2.67
N PRO A 172 4.60 -12.14 2.33
CA PRO A 172 5.11 -12.71 1.07
C PRO A 172 4.56 -12.05 -0.20
N VAL A 173 3.28 -11.67 -0.19
CA VAL A 173 2.63 -10.99 -1.31
C VAL A 173 3.28 -9.63 -1.58
N LEU A 174 3.50 -8.84 -0.53
CA LEU A 174 4.06 -7.49 -0.64
C LEU A 174 5.53 -7.56 -1.05
N ARG A 175 6.30 -8.50 -0.47
CA ARG A 175 7.68 -8.78 -0.87
C ARG A 175 7.79 -9.17 -2.34
N SER A 176 6.87 -10.02 -2.83
CA SER A 176 6.84 -10.40 -4.25
C SER A 176 6.66 -9.19 -5.16
N MET A 177 5.78 -8.25 -4.79
CA MET A 177 5.55 -7.01 -5.54
C MET A 177 6.74 -6.05 -5.47
N ALA A 178 7.34 -5.88 -4.29
CA ALA A 178 8.56 -5.09 -4.10
C ALA A 178 9.74 -5.60 -4.94
N SER A 179 9.80 -6.92 -5.18
CA SER A 179 10.88 -7.52 -5.96
C SER A 179 10.86 -7.17 -7.45
N VAL A 180 9.71 -6.79 -7.99
CA VAL A 180 9.54 -6.51 -9.43
C VAL A 180 9.29 -5.04 -9.73
N ILE A 181 8.96 -4.23 -8.73
CA ILE A 181 8.62 -2.82 -8.92
C ILE A 181 9.79 -2.03 -9.51
N ALA A 182 9.45 -1.21 -10.50
CA ALA A 182 10.34 -0.23 -11.10
C ALA A 182 9.83 1.18 -10.81
N VAL A 183 10.65 2.17 -11.15
CA VAL A 183 10.25 3.58 -11.15
C VAL A 183 10.46 4.20 -12.52
N LYS A 184 9.55 5.11 -12.87
CA LYS A 184 9.76 6.10 -13.94
C LYS A 184 10.22 7.40 -13.32
N LEU A 185 11.08 8.11 -14.04
CA LEU A 185 11.53 9.45 -13.70
C LEU A 185 10.99 10.46 -14.72
N ASP A 186 10.53 11.62 -14.26
CA ASP A 186 10.28 12.77 -15.14
C ASP A 186 11.54 13.66 -15.29
N GLU A 187 11.42 14.78 -16.01
CA GLU A 187 12.54 15.66 -16.32
C GLU A 187 13.11 16.40 -15.09
N VAL A 188 12.37 16.44 -13.98
CA VAL A 188 12.75 17.12 -12.73
C VAL A 188 12.96 16.12 -11.59
N GLU A 189 13.26 14.87 -11.94
CA GLU A 189 13.60 13.79 -10.99
C GLU A 189 12.47 13.45 -10.00
N ASN A 190 11.21 13.68 -10.38
CA ASN A 190 10.10 13.04 -9.70
C ASN A 190 10.05 11.57 -10.08
N ILE A 191 9.72 10.73 -9.10
CA ILE A 191 9.55 9.29 -9.31
C ILE A 191 8.08 8.92 -9.24
N LYS A 192 7.70 7.86 -9.95
CA LYS A 192 6.44 7.16 -9.69
C LYS A 192 6.63 5.67 -9.95
N PRO A 193 5.91 4.80 -9.22
CA PRO A 193 6.00 3.37 -9.43
C PRO A 193 5.56 2.99 -10.84
N SER A 194 6.23 1.98 -11.39
CA SER A 194 5.93 1.39 -12.68
C SER A 194 6.15 -0.12 -12.63
N LYS A 195 5.52 -0.81 -13.59
CA LYS A 195 5.75 -2.22 -13.88
C LYS A 195 6.39 -2.33 -15.26
N LYS A 196 7.33 -3.25 -15.42
CA LYS A 196 8.01 -3.51 -16.70
C LYS A 196 7.18 -4.39 -17.62
N SER A 197 6.32 -5.23 -17.03
CA SER A 197 5.39 -6.09 -17.76
C SER A 197 3.97 -5.99 -17.21
N SER A 198 2.97 -6.27 -18.05
CA SER A 198 1.57 -6.40 -17.62
C SER A 198 1.32 -7.63 -16.74
N THR A 199 2.24 -8.60 -16.69
CA THR A 199 2.15 -9.78 -15.82
C THR A 199 2.64 -9.53 -14.40
N GLU A 200 3.43 -8.47 -14.18
CA GLU A 200 3.87 -8.06 -12.86
C GLU A 200 2.73 -7.40 -12.08
N ARG A 201 2.72 -7.60 -10.77
CA ARG A 201 1.78 -6.97 -9.84
C ARG A 201 2.55 -6.08 -8.90
N ILE A 202 2.04 -4.88 -8.68
CA ILE A 202 2.64 -3.87 -7.81
C ILE A 202 1.58 -3.18 -6.93
N ASP A 203 0.34 -3.65 -7.00
CA ASP A 203 -0.86 -3.01 -6.47
C ASP A 203 -0.76 -2.82 -4.95
N GLY A 204 -0.16 -3.78 -4.24
CA GLY A 204 0.15 -3.66 -2.81
C GLY A 204 1.18 -2.58 -2.48
N VAL A 205 2.22 -2.43 -3.31
CA VAL A 205 3.22 -1.37 -3.09
C VAL A 205 2.65 -0.01 -3.47
N VAL A 206 1.80 0.05 -4.51
CA VAL A 206 1.05 1.27 -4.88
C VAL A 206 0.10 1.68 -3.75
N ALA A 207 -0.67 0.76 -3.19
CA ALA A 207 -1.49 0.99 -2.00
C ALA A 207 -0.66 1.46 -0.80
N LEU A 208 0.50 0.86 -0.54
CA LEU A 208 1.42 1.31 0.51
C LEU A 208 1.90 2.75 0.29
N ILE A 209 2.26 3.13 -0.94
CA ILE A 209 2.67 4.50 -1.29
C ILE A 209 1.51 5.47 -1.05
N MET A 210 0.28 5.11 -1.42
CA MET A 210 -0.89 5.96 -1.17
C MET A 210 -1.15 6.13 0.33
N ALA A 211 -1.00 5.06 1.12
CA ALA A 211 -1.13 5.09 2.58
C ALA A 211 -0.10 6.02 3.22
N ILE A 212 1.18 5.90 2.82
CA ILE A 212 2.25 6.81 3.24
C ILE A 212 1.94 8.24 2.80
N GLY A 213 1.41 8.44 1.60
CA GLY A 213 0.98 9.74 1.08
C GLY A 213 -0.07 10.42 1.96
N ARG A 214 -1.02 9.67 2.52
CA ARG A 214 -1.98 10.20 3.50
C ARG A 214 -1.33 10.47 4.85
N MET A 215 -0.48 9.56 5.31
CA MET A 215 0.26 9.72 6.58
C MET A 215 1.17 10.97 6.60
N ILE A 216 1.85 11.30 5.51
CA ILE A 216 2.79 12.45 5.48
C ILE A 216 2.11 13.82 5.40
N VAL A 217 0.88 13.90 4.88
CA VAL A 217 0.14 15.17 4.78
C VAL A 217 -0.76 15.43 6.00
N SER A 218 -0.95 14.42 6.85
CA SER A 218 -1.77 14.57 8.05
C SER A 218 -1.05 15.42 9.12
N PRO A 219 -1.73 16.45 9.67
CA PRO A 219 -1.15 17.38 10.63
C PRO A 219 -0.94 16.78 12.04
N GLU A 220 -1.53 15.63 12.37
CA GLU A 220 -1.46 15.03 13.71
C GLU A 220 -0.02 14.65 14.15
N GLU A 221 0.97 14.64 13.26
CA GLU A 221 2.30 14.06 13.58
C GLU A 221 3.53 14.90 13.18
N GLN A 222 3.39 16.17 12.76
CA GLN A 222 4.57 17.05 12.63
C GLN A 222 5.12 17.54 13.99
N ALA A 223 4.40 17.29 15.09
CA ALA A 223 4.73 17.84 16.41
C ALA A 223 5.92 17.15 17.12
N SER A 224 6.28 15.91 16.80
CA SER A 224 7.26 15.14 17.59
C SER A 224 8.73 15.44 17.30
N VAL A 225 9.06 16.07 16.15
CA VAL A 225 10.47 16.30 15.75
C VAL A 225 11.06 17.55 16.40
N TYR A 226 10.22 18.51 16.80
CA TYR A 226 10.69 19.75 17.43
C TYR A 226 10.77 19.68 18.96
N GLU A 227 10.14 18.70 19.62
CA GLU A 227 10.26 18.52 21.07
C GLU A 227 11.54 17.77 21.50
N THR A 228 12.22 17.08 20.58
CA THR A 228 13.43 16.28 20.87
C THR A 228 14.77 17.01 20.68
N ARG A 229 14.77 18.25 20.19
CA ARG A 229 15.95 19.12 20.26
C ARG A 229 15.78 20.10 21.39
N GLY A 230 16.23 19.69 22.58
CA GLY A 230 16.28 20.51 23.77
C GLY A 230 16.74 21.92 23.43
N VAL A 231 15.92 22.89 23.83
CA VAL A 231 16.24 24.31 23.75
C VAL A 231 17.55 24.53 24.50
N LEU A 232 18.65 24.70 23.77
CA LEU A 232 19.86 25.29 24.32
C LEU A 232 19.59 26.78 24.47
N VAL A 233 19.15 27.17 25.67
CA VAL A 233 19.22 28.56 26.10
C VAL A 233 20.69 28.84 26.41
N VAL A 234 21.34 29.67 25.58
CA VAL A 234 22.61 30.33 25.89
C VAL A 234 22.32 31.80 26.15
#